data_AF-A0A3D2PBJ1-F1
#
_entry.id   AF-A0A3D2PBJ1-F1
#
_cell.length_a   1.000
_cell.length_b   1.000
_cell.length_c   1.000
_cell.angle_alpha   90.00
_cell.angle_beta   90.00
_cell.angle_gamma   90.00
#
_symmetry.space_group_name_H-M   'P 1'
#
loop_
_entity.id
_entity.type
_entity.pdbx_description
1 polymer ?
#
loop_
_entity_poly.entity_id
_entity_poly.type
_entity_poly.pdbx_seq_one_letter_code
_entity_poly.pdbx_strand_id
1 'polypeptide(L)'
;MNLKYQILTFLLGIILGIVLHYTGFCVYGSLAEWLSVRSARRLLGVVVAMLIFATIHFWGFQGNLSCGNIWKGYLGLHSFLGGFLQGVGYVLITACPLTLLVRLGQGSKLHLVAFGGFLLGAAFFGHLRTPLVNFFSPFILQPPAGIGSEIVTVSAKSVPPSTFSIPTIDNKTFTLGKAVSLIYVAPECCPFCHPEAIEMINHLSKQFSQRGLVTIAIFRKHSIEEIVKPFIKKYNLSWLIARDPEFVFLKRLGINKENFFVVILVDKEGKIILKQEDFNKADFVKYKKEIEKLLSKK
;
A
#
# COMPACT_ATOMS: atom_id res chain seq x y z
N MET A 1 -8.36 -6.77 13.98
CA MET A 1 -7.08 -6.98 14.70
C MET A 1 -7.45 -7.39 16.11
N ASN A 2 -6.95 -8.54 16.60
CA ASN A 2 -7.36 -9.10 17.89
C ASN A 2 -6.79 -8.26 19.05
N LEU A 3 -7.61 -7.91 20.05
CA LEU A 3 -7.25 -7.04 21.18
C LEU A 3 -5.97 -7.51 21.93
N LYS A 4 -5.77 -8.82 22.01
CA LYS A 4 -4.55 -9.43 22.59
C LYS A 4 -3.26 -8.96 21.92
N TYR A 5 -3.26 -8.80 20.59
CA TYR A 5 -2.07 -8.33 19.86
C TYR A 5 -1.83 -6.83 20.04
N GLN A 6 -2.88 -6.04 20.24
CA GLN A 6 -2.74 -4.62 20.54
C GLN A 6 -2.12 -4.40 21.93
N ILE A 7 -2.55 -5.16 22.94
CA ILE A 7 -1.96 -5.10 24.27
C ILE A 7 -0.50 -5.56 24.25
N LEU A 8 -0.20 -6.64 23.51
CA LEU A 8 1.17 -7.15 23.38
C LEU A 8 2.11 -6.13 22.72
N THR A 9 1.67 -5.50 21.62
CA THR A 9 2.47 -4.46 20.93
C THR A 9 2.65 -3.21 21.78
N PHE A 10 1.65 -2.84 22.57
CA PHE A 10 1.74 -1.73 23.52
C PHE A 10 2.77 -2.00 24.63
N LEU A 11 2.75 -3.20 25.23
CA LEU A 11 3.73 -3.59 26.25
C LEU A 11 5.16 -3.66 25.69
N LEU A 12 5.33 -4.21 24.49
CA LEU A 12 6.60 -4.21 23.76
C LEU A 12 7.11 -2.78 23.52
N GLY A 13 6.23 -1.86 23.14
CA GLY A 13 6.56 -0.45 22.96
C GLY A 13 7.05 0.22 24.24
N ILE A 14 6.40 -0.05 25.38
CA ILE A 14 6.82 0.47 26.69
C ILE A 14 8.20 -0.07 27.08
N ILE A 15 8.40 -1.38 26.99
CA ILE A 15 9.69 -2.02 27.34
C ILE A 15 10.80 -1.44 26.45
N LEU A 16 10.55 -1.35 25.14
CA LEU A 16 11.49 -0.76 24.20
C LEU A 16 11.79 0.70 24.55
N GLY A 17 10.78 1.51 24.87
CA GLY A 17 10.96 2.90 25.30
C GLY A 17 11.83 3.03 26.56
N ILE A 18 11.63 2.17 27.56
CA ILE A 18 12.44 2.13 28.78
C ILE A 18 13.89 1.78 28.46
N VAL A 19 14.13 0.71 27.69
CA VAL A 19 15.50 0.30 27.32
C VAL A 19 16.21 1.42 26.55
N LEU A 20 15.51 2.09 25.63
CA LEU A 20 16.09 3.17 24.83
C LEU A 20 16.38 4.43 25.64
N HIS A 21 15.55 4.74 26.65
CA HIS A 21 15.81 5.81 27.61
C HIS A 21 17.09 5.54 28.42
N TYR A 22 17.25 4.32 28.95
CA TYR A 22 18.44 3.95 29.74
C TYR A 22 19.72 3.85 28.90
N THR A 23 19.63 3.34 27.68
CA THR A 23 20.80 3.12 26.82
C THR A 23 21.27 4.40 26.11
N GLY A 24 20.43 5.44 26.06
CA GLY A 24 20.73 6.66 25.31
C GLY A 24 20.96 6.38 23.82
N PHE A 25 20.23 5.40 23.26
CA PHE A 25 20.44 4.91 21.91
C PHE A 25 20.17 6.02 20.88
N CYS A 26 21.24 6.52 20.26
CA CYS A 26 21.17 7.58 19.26
C CYS A 26 22.25 7.31 18.22
N VAL A 27 21.85 7.10 16.96
CA VAL A 27 22.80 6.87 15.85
C VAL A 27 23.78 8.04 15.75
N TYR A 28 23.26 9.27 15.77
CA TYR A 28 24.09 10.47 15.75
C TYR A 28 24.95 10.62 17.01
N GLY A 29 24.38 10.38 18.20
CA GLY A 29 25.12 10.43 19.46
C GLY A 29 26.25 9.41 19.53
N SER A 30 26.05 8.21 18.97
CA SER A 30 27.09 7.18 18.89
C SER A 30 28.23 7.56 17.96
N LEU A 31 27.93 8.27 16.86
CA LEU A 31 28.93 8.74 15.91
C LEU A 31 29.73 9.91 16.47
N ALA A 32 29.06 10.87 17.12
CA ALA A 32 29.71 11.99 17.78
C ALA A 32 30.59 11.54 18.95
N GLU A 33 30.13 10.57 19.74
CA GLU A 33 30.91 9.99 20.84
C GLU A 33 32.12 9.20 20.31
N TRP A 34 31.97 8.47 19.20
CA TRP A 34 33.09 7.80 18.56
C TRP A 34 34.12 8.79 18.01
N LEU A 35 33.69 9.88 17.38
CA LEU A 35 34.59 10.91 16.86
C LEU A 35 35.30 11.71 17.97
N SER A 36 34.61 11.99 19.08
CA SER A 36 35.14 12.81 20.19
C SER A 36 35.92 12.00 21.22
N VAL A 37 35.34 10.91 21.72
CA VAL A 37 35.86 10.12 22.86
C VAL A 37 36.55 8.83 22.39
N ARG A 38 36.48 8.49 21.09
CA ARG A 38 36.96 7.22 20.51
C ARG A 38 36.35 5.96 21.17
N SER A 39 35.25 6.09 21.89
CA SER A 39 34.55 4.96 22.49
C SER A 39 33.60 4.31 21.45
N ALA A 40 33.86 3.05 21.08
CA ALA A 40 33.06 2.33 20.09
C ALA A 40 31.84 1.60 20.68
N ARG A 41 31.64 1.63 22.02
CA ARG A 41 30.61 0.83 22.70
C ARG A 41 29.19 1.14 22.20
N ARG A 42 28.83 2.43 22.08
CA ARG A 42 27.50 2.82 21.58
C ARG A 42 27.36 2.60 20.08
N LEU A 43 28.45 2.80 19.32
CA LEU A 43 28.49 2.57 17.87
C LEU A 43 28.26 1.10 17.53
N LEU A 44 28.86 0.18 18.29
CA LEU A 44 28.67 -1.27 18.11
C LEU A 44 27.20 -1.68 18.30
N GLY A 45 26.53 -1.15 19.32
CA GLY A 45 25.10 -1.42 19.54
C GLY A 45 24.22 -0.97 18.37
N VAL A 46 24.53 0.18 17.76
CA VAL A 46 23.83 0.68 16.57
C VAL A 46 24.06 -0.22 15.36
N VAL A 47 25.31 -0.61 15.10
CA VAL A 47 25.65 -1.50 13.98
C VAL A 47 24.96 -2.86 14.11
N VAL A 48 24.95 -3.44 15.32
CA VAL A 48 24.24 -4.71 15.58
C VAL A 48 22.74 -4.57 15.32
N ALA A 49 22.11 -3.50 15.78
CA ALA A 49 20.70 -3.24 15.50
C ALA A 49 20.42 -3.07 13.99
N MET A 50 21.29 -2.36 13.26
CA MET A 50 21.17 -2.20 11.82
C MET A 50 21.33 -3.54 11.08
N LEU A 51 22.24 -4.40 11.52
CA LEU A 51 22.42 -5.73 10.95
C LEU A 51 21.22 -6.65 11.22
N ILE A 52 20.66 -6.64 12.43
CA ILE A 52 19.43 -7.40 12.75
C ILE A 52 18.26 -6.92 11.90
N PHE A 53 18.10 -5.60 11.76
CA PHE A 53 17.04 -5.05 10.92
C PHE A 53 17.27 -5.40 9.45
N ALA A 54 18.51 -5.32 8.97
CA ALA A 54 18.88 -5.69 7.61
C ALA A 54 18.65 -7.18 7.33
N THR A 55 18.93 -8.09 8.27
CA THR A 55 18.67 -9.52 8.10
C THR A 55 17.18 -9.83 8.10
N ILE A 56 16.39 -9.20 8.98
CA ILE A 56 14.91 -9.30 8.96
C ILE A 56 14.36 -8.81 7.63
N HIS A 57 14.84 -7.67 7.14
CA HIS A 57 14.42 -7.12 5.84
C HIS A 57 14.85 -8.01 4.68
N PHE A 58 16.07 -8.54 4.70
CA PHE A 58 16.58 -9.43 3.66
C PHE A 58 15.78 -10.74 3.60
N TRP A 59 15.46 -11.33 4.76
CA TRP A 59 14.58 -12.50 4.85
C TRP A 59 13.15 -12.18 4.38
N GLY A 60 12.62 -11.00 4.70
CA GLY A 60 11.34 -10.55 4.19
C GLY A 60 11.35 -10.29 2.68
N PHE A 61 12.48 -9.85 2.13
CA PHE A 61 12.66 -9.56 0.70
C PHE A 61 12.79 -10.82 -0.14
N GLN A 62 13.34 -11.91 0.41
CA GLN A 62 13.47 -13.21 -0.26
C GLN A 62 12.13 -13.94 -0.48
N GLY A 63 10.99 -13.34 -0.10
CA GLY A 63 9.66 -13.82 -0.50
C GLY A 63 9.08 -14.95 0.37
N ASN A 64 9.71 -15.27 1.50
CA ASN A 64 9.19 -16.27 2.44
C ASN A 64 8.11 -15.70 3.40
N LEU A 65 7.83 -14.39 3.30
CA LEU A 65 6.64 -13.75 3.85
C LEU A 65 5.68 -13.49 2.69
N SER A 66 4.38 -13.77 2.87
CA SER A 66 3.32 -13.60 1.84
C SER A 66 3.29 -12.21 1.18
N CYS A 67 3.98 -11.21 1.75
CA CYS A 67 4.06 -9.84 1.25
C CYS A 67 5.49 -9.38 0.83
N GLY A 68 6.44 -10.28 0.60
CA GLY A 68 7.85 -9.94 0.34
C GLY A 68 8.11 -9.05 -0.88
N ASN A 69 7.20 -9.04 -1.87
CA ASN A 69 7.32 -8.20 -3.06
C ASN A 69 6.99 -6.70 -2.82
N ILE A 70 6.44 -6.31 -1.66
CA ILE A 70 6.17 -4.90 -1.31
C ILE A 70 7.48 -4.09 -1.28
N TRP A 71 8.56 -4.69 -0.81
CA TRP A 71 9.81 -3.99 -0.56
C TRP A 71 10.67 -3.79 -1.83
N LYS A 72 10.35 -4.49 -2.93
CA LYS A 72 11.09 -4.37 -4.21
C LYS A 72 10.98 -2.98 -4.84
N GLY A 73 9.92 -2.21 -4.54
CA GLY A 73 9.70 -0.88 -5.10
C GLY A 73 10.46 0.27 -4.40
N TYR A 74 11.08 0.03 -3.25
CA TYR A 74 11.70 1.09 -2.44
C TYR A 74 13.20 1.30 -2.73
N LEU A 75 13.84 0.43 -3.52
CA LEU A 75 15.20 0.65 -4.01
C LEU A 75 15.16 1.57 -5.23
N GLY A 76 15.23 2.87 -4.97
CA GLY A 76 15.32 3.88 -6.02
C GLY A 76 16.09 5.11 -5.56
N LEU A 77 16.55 5.90 -6.53
CA LEU A 77 17.30 7.15 -6.29
C LEU A 77 16.51 8.12 -5.40
N HIS A 78 15.17 8.07 -5.47
CA HIS A 78 14.28 8.86 -4.61
C HIS A 78 14.39 8.47 -3.13
N SER A 79 14.49 7.18 -2.81
CA SER A 79 14.69 6.69 -1.44
C SER A 79 16.09 7.02 -0.94
N PHE A 80 17.10 6.97 -1.81
CA PHE A 80 18.45 7.38 -1.47
C PHE A 80 18.51 8.89 -1.17
N LEU A 81 17.92 9.72 -2.03
CA LEU A 81 17.89 11.17 -1.86
C LEU A 81 17.05 11.57 -0.62
N GLY A 82 15.92 10.89 -0.41
CA GLY A 82 15.11 11.07 0.80
C GLY A 82 15.88 10.70 2.06
N GLY A 83 16.55 9.55 2.07
CA GLY A 83 17.42 9.13 3.18
C GLY A 83 18.59 10.08 3.42
N PHE A 84 19.19 10.60 2.35
CA PHE A 84 20.28 11.59 2.44
C PHE A 84 19.80 12.91 3.05
N LEU A 85 18.71 13.49 2.54
CA LEU A 85 18.12 14.72 3.08
C LEU A 85 17.68 14.54 4.54
N GLN A 86 17.09 13.39 4.86
CA GLN A 86 16.71 13.03 6.23
C GLN A 86 17.93 12.92 7.15
N GLY A 87 19.03 12.33 6.65
CA GLY A 87 20.30 12.28 7.36
C GLY A 87 20.89 13.67 7.64
N VAL A 88 20.91 14.55 6.63
CA VAL A 88 21.36 15.95 6.80
C VAL A 88 20.50 16.68 7.84
N GLY A 89 19.18 16.49 7.81
CA GLY A 89 18.28 17.05 8.82
C GLY A 89 18.60 16.59 10.24
N TYR A 90 18.95 15.30 10.43
CA TYR A 90 19.36 14.79 11.74
C TYR A 90 20.68 15.39 12.25
N VAL A 91 21.62 15.69 11.35
CA VAL A 91 22.87 16.37 11.71
C VAL A 91 22.60 17.82 12.12
N LEU A 92 21.81 18.56 11.33
CA LEU A 92 21.53 19.97 11.60
C LEU A 92 20.77 20.21 12.91
N ILE A 93 19.84 19.33 13.24
CA ILE A 93 19.04 19.44 14.48
C ILE A 93 19.75 18.74 15.65
N THR A 94 20.87 18.03 15.39
CA THR A 94 21.60 17.19 16.36
C THR A 94 20.70 16.22 17.12
N ALA A 95 19.61 15.78 16.49
CA ALA A 95 18.56 15.01 17.12
C ALA A 95 18.21 13.79 16.27
N CYS A 96 18.40 12.60 16.86
CA CYS A 96 17.74 11.40 16.39
C CYS A 96 16.25 11.47 16.76
N PRO A 97 15.31 11.01 15.92
CA PRO A 97 13.87 10.99 16.24
C PRO A 97 13.60 10.36 17.59
N LEU A 98 14.33 9.28 17.90
CA LEU A 98 14.16 8.56 19.14
C LEU A 98 14.57 9.41 20.36
N THR A 99 15.70 10.12 20.28
CA THR A 99 16.14 11.04 21.33
C THR A 99 15.19 12.23 21.47
N LEU A 100 14.62 12.70 20.36
CA LEU A 100 13.61 13.76 20.36
C LEU A 100 12.37 13.32 21.15
N LEU A 101 11.84 12.12 20.90
CA LEU A 101 10.70 11.56 21.64
C LEU A 101 11.02 11.36 23.13
N VAL A 102 12.20 10.82 23.46
CA VAL A 102 12.61 10.60 24.85
C VAL A 102 12.72 11.93 25.61
N ARG A 103 13.36 12.95 25.04
CA ARG A 103 13.50 14.27 25.68
C ARG A 103 12.23 15.09 25.70
N LEU A 104 11.32 14.86 24.75
CA LEU A 104 9.96 15.38 24.80
C LEU A 104 9.20 14.79 26.00
N GLY A 105 9.31 13.47 26.22
CA GLY A 105 8.74 12.79 27.39
C GLY A 105 9.34 13.25 28.73
N GLN A 106 10.59 13.71 28.73
CA GLN A 106 11.24 14.33 29.89
C GLN A 106 10.83 15.80 30.12
N GLY A 107 9.99 16.40 29.26
CA GLY A 107 9.48 17.77 29.43
C GLY A 107 10.42 18.88 28.96
N SER A 108 11.39 18.59 28.09
CA SER A 108 12.31 19.61 27.59
C SER A 108 11.63 20.56 26.60
N LYS A 109 11.52 21.86 26.97
CA LYS A 109 10.90 22.91 26.14
C LYS A 109 11.54 23.04 24.76
N LEU A 110 12.86 22.90 24.67
CA LEU A 110 13.59 22.96 23.39
C LEU A 110 13.17 21.83 22.43
N HIS A 111 12.96 20.63 22.96
CA HIS A 111 12.59 19.46 22.16
C HIS A 111 11.12 19.49 21.73
N LEU A 112 10.27 20.20 22.49
CA LEU A 112 8.89 20.49 22.10
C LEU A 112 8.83 21.41 20.88
N VAL A 113 9.67 22.45 20.82
CA VAL A 113 9.78 23.32 19.64
C VAL A 113 10.28 22.54 18.42
N ALA A 114 11.32 21.72 18.59
CA ALA A 114 11.85 20.88 17.51
C ALA A 114 10.80 19.87 16.99
N PHE A 115 10.00 19.26 17.89
CA PHE A 115 8.91 18.38 17.50
C PHE A 115 7.79 19.12 16.76
N GLY A 116 7.45 20.34 17.19
CA GLY A 116 6.52 21.20 16.46
C GLY A 116 6.99 21.52 15.04
N GLY A 117 8.27 21.86 14.87
CA GLY A 117 8.89 22.06 13.56
C GLY A 117 8.83 20.82 12.67
N PHE A 118 9.07 19.64 13.24
CA PHE A 118 8.94 18.37 12.52
C PHE A 118 7.51 18.12 12.02
N LEU A 119 6.49 18.36 12.86
CA LEU A 119 5.09 18.20 12.47
C LEU A 119 4.67 19.19 11.37
N LEU A 120 5.06 20.45 11.50
CA LEU A 120 4.81 21.48 10.48
C LEU A 120 5.49 21.12 9.16
N GLY A 121 6.74 20.65 9.21
CA GLY A 121 7.48 20.16 8.04
C GLY A 121 6.79 18.97 7.38
N ALA A 122 6.32 17.99 8.16
CA ALA A 122 5.58 16.84 7.65
C ALA A 122 4.25 17.25 7.00
N ALA A 123 3.51 18.17 7.62
CA ALA A 123 2.26 18.70 7.08
C ALA A 123 2.49 19.48 5.78
N PHE A 124 3.51 20.35 5.76
CA PHE A 124 3.90 21.12 4.59
C PHE A 124 4.36 20.22 3.44
N PHE A 125 5.17 19.20 3.74
CA PHE A 125 5.58 18.19 2.76
C PHE A 125 4.37 17.42 2.20
N GLY A 126 3.36 17.12 3.03
CA GLY A 126 2.12 16.51 2.57
C GLY A 126 1.41 17.33 1.48
N HIS A 127 1.44 18.66 1.59
CA HIS A 127 0.85 19.57 0.61
C HIS A 127 1.75 19.76 -0.63
N LEU A 128 3.07 19.83 -0.44
CA LEU A 128 4.05 20.00 -1.52
C LEU A 128 4.40 18.71 -2.25
N ARG A 129 3.99 17.54 -1.75
CA ARG A 129 4.34 16.26 -2.36
C ARG A 129 3.93 16.21 -3.83
N THR A 130 2.71 16.59 -4.17
CA THR A 130 2.21 16.56 -5.54
C THR A 130 2.96 17.51 -6.50
N PRO A 131 3.15 18.81 -6.19
CA PRO A 131 3.93 19.68 -7.09
C PRO A 131 5.41 19.30 -7.16
N LEU A 132 6.01 18.82 -6.05
CA LEU A 132 7.42 18.46 -6.01
C LEU A 132 7.71 17.19 -6.81
N VAL A 133 6.84 16.17 -6.72
CA VAL A 133 6.95 14.96 -7.56
C VAL A 133 6.77 15.30 -9.04
N ASN A 134 5.84 16.21 -9.36
CA ASN A 134 5.64 16.66 -10.74
C ASN A 134 6.85 17.45 -11.28
N PHE A 135 7.50 18.26 -10.44
CA PHE A 135 8.69 19.03 -10.80
C PHE A 135 9.94 18.16 -11.02
N PHE A 136 10.15 17.13 -10.19
CA PHE A 136 11.30 16.22 -10.31
C PHE A 136 11.06 15.04 -11.26
N SER A 137 9.85 14.90 -11.82
CA SER A 137 9.51 13.88 -12.80
C SER A 137 10.45 13.78 -14.04
N PRO A 138 11.06 14.86 -14.58
CA PRO A 138 11.99 14.74 -15.70
C PRO A 138 13.42 14.36 -15.28
N PHE A 139 13.77 14.44 -13.98
CA PHE A 139 15.13 14.19 -13.47
C PHE A 139 15.29 12.87 -12.71
N ILE A 140 14.20 12.23 -12.27
CA ILE A 140 14.25 10.86 -11.79
C ILE A 140 14.46 9.97 -13.01
N LEU A 141 15.66 9.38 -13.14
CA LEU A 141 15.94 8.30 -14.08
C LEU A 141 14.72 7.39 -14.17
N GLN A 142 14.07 7.40 -15.33
CA GLN A 142 12.98 6.50 -15.64
C GLN A 142 13.44 5.08 -15.26
N PRO A 143 12.77 4.37 -14.32
CA PRO A 143 12.67 2.94 -14.49
C PRO A 143 12.11 2.73 -15.91
N PRO A 144 12.64 1.77 -16.69
CA PRO A 144 12.40 1.66 -18.12
C PRO A 144 10.91 1.86 -18.46
N ALA A 145 10.65 2.91 -19.25
CA ALA A 145 9.38 3.34 -19.83
C ALA A 145 8.09 2.77 -19.21
N GLY A 146 7.40 3.56 -18.37
CA GLY A 146 6.05 3.16 -17.93
C GLY A 146 5.32 4.05 -16.94
N ILE A 147 5.66 5.35 -16.84
CA ILE A 147 4.96 6.29 -15.96
C ILE A 147 4.59 7.53 -16.76
N GLY A 148 3.40 7.47 -17.36
CA GLY A 148 2.60 8.63 -17.71
C GLY A 148 1.17 8.28 -17.29
N SER A 149 0.58 9.07 -16.42
CA SER A 149 -0.87 9.16 -16.31
C SER A 149 -1.40 9.83 -17.58
N GLU A 150 -1.27 9.16 -18.72
CA GLU A 150 -2.07 9.48 -19.88
C GLU A 150 -3.44 8.87 -19.65
N ILE A 151 -4.46 9.68 -19.92
CA ILE A 151 -5.76 9.17 -20.32
C ILE A 151 -5.47 8.34 -21.57
N VAL A 152 -5.17 7.05 -21.38
CA VAL A 152 -5.21 6.11 -22.49
C VAL A 152 -6.70 5.97 -22.79
N THR A 153 -7.20 6.82 -23.67
CA THR A 153 -8.26 6.43 -24.60
C THR A 153 -7.71 5.19 -25.31
N VAL A 154 -7.95 4.02 -24.69
CA VAL A 154 -7.65 2.74 -25.30
C VAL A 154 -8.57 2.65 -26.52
N SER A 155 -8.05 3.13 -27.64
CA SER A 155 -8.53 2.78 -28.95
C SER A 155 -8.43 1.26 -29.04
N ALA A 156 -9.60 0.66 -29.20
CA ALA A 156 -9.88 -0.74 -29.39
C ALA A 156 -8.73 -1.53 -30.06
N LYS A 157 -8.00 -2.32 -29.26
CA LYS A 157 -7.73 -3.71 -29.63
C LYS A 157 -8.57 -4.58 -28.72
N SER A 158 -9.74 -4.89 -29.24
CA SER A 158 -10.69 -5.86 -28.71
C SER A 158 -9.96 -7.11 -28.22
N VAL A 159 -9.88 -7.28 -26.90
CA VAL A 159 -9.90 -8.64 -26.36
C VAL A 159 -11.26 -9.19 -26.77
N PRO A 160 -11.32 -10.26 -27.58
CA PRO A 160 -12.59 -10.74 -28.09
C PRO A 160 -13.54 -11.10 -26.93
N PRO A 161 -14.86 -10.87 -27.08
CA PRO A 161 -15.87 -11.16 -26.05
C PRO A 161 -15.96 -12.64 -25.63
N SER A 162 -15.22 -13.54 -26.28
CA SER A 162 -15.44 -14.98 -26.25
C SER A 162 -14.50 -15.79 -25.37
N THR A 163 -13.62 -15.18 -24.56
CA THR A 163 -12.66 -15.96 -23.74
C THR A 163 -12.41 -15.45 -22.31
N PHE A 164 -13.35 -14.71 -21.73
CA PHE A 164 -13.35 -14.42 -20.29
C PHE A 164 -13.95 -15.61 -19.52
N SER A 165 -13.23 -16.72 -19.45
CA SER A 165 -13.53 -17.79 -18.50
C SER A 165 -12.66 -17.61 -17.27
N ILE A 166 -13.27 -17.17 -16.17
CA ILE A 166 -12.61 -17.07 -14.88
C ILE A 166 -13.03 -18.30 -14.05
N PRO A 167 -12.09 -19.14 -13.58
CA PRO A 167 -12.43 -20.25 -12.70
C PRO A 167 -12.91 -19.69 -11.35
N THR A 168 -14.22 -19.76 -11.14
CA THR A 168 -14.84 -19.44 -9.86
C THR A 168 -14.50 -20.54 -8.84
N ILE A 169 -14.44 -20.22 -7.54
CA ILE A 169 -14.16 -21.21 -6.48
C ILE A 169 -15.13 -22.41 -6.53
N ASP A 170 -16.36 -22.20 -7.01
CA ASP A 170 -17.38 -23.25 -7.16
C ASP A 170 -17.24 -24.09 -8.44
N ASN A 171 -16.11 -23.99 -9.15
CA ASN A 171 -15.84 -24.66 -10.43
C ASN A 171 -16.85 -24.35 -11.56
N LYS A 172 -17.64 -23.28 -11.40
CA LYS A 172 -18.56 -22.75 -12.42
C LYS A 172 -17.82 -21.75 -13.30
N THR A 173 -17.89 -21.95 -14.60
CA THR A 173 -17.44 -20.98 -15.61
C THR A 173 -18.52 -19.93 -15.80
N PHE A 174 -18.23 -18.67 -15.48
CA PHE A 174 -19.17 -17.56 -15.71
C PHE A 174 -18.99 -17.00 -17.11
N THR A 175 -20.01 -17.13 -17.97
CA THR A 175 -20.05 -16.53 -19.30
C THR A 175 -20.63 -15.11 -19.25
N LEU A 176 -19.99 -14.18 -19.97
CA LEU A 176 -20.41 -12.78 -20.05
C LEU A 176 -21.76 -12.65 -20.77
N GLY A 177 -22.74 -12.05 -20.09
CA GLY A 177 -24.02 -11.61 -20.65
C GLY A 177 -24.67 -10.46 -19.85
N LYS A 178 -23.92 -9.90 -18.90
CA LYS A 178 -24.31 -8.86 -17.94
C LYS A 178 -23.12 -7.94 -17.74
N ALA A 179 -23.36 -6.70 -17.29
CA ALA A 179 -22.26 -5.80 -16.93
C ALA A 179 -21.51 -6.39 -15.73
N VAL A 180 -20.18 -6.43 -15.80
CA VAL A 180 -19.33 -7.06 -14.77
C VAL A 180 -18.41 -6.02 -14.12
N SER A 181 -18.42 -6.01 -12.80
CA SER A 181 -17.48 -5.28 -11.95
C SER A 181 -16.43 -6.26 -11.43
N LEU A 182 -15.24 -6.26 -12.01
CA LEU A 182 -14.10 -7.05 -11.54
C LEU A 182 -13.35 -6.25 -10.46
N ILE A 183 -13.17 -6.85 -9.29
CA ILE A 183 -12.45 -6.25 -8.17
C ILE A 183 -11.29 -7.18 -7.83
N TYR A 184 -10.08 -6.68 -7.96
CA TYR A 184 -8.91 -7.41 -7.51
C TYR A 184 -8.58 -7.02 -6.06
N VAL A 185 -8.50 -8.02 -5.17
CA VAL A 185 -8.31 -7.82 -3.73
C VAL A 185 -7.19 -8.69 -3.20
N ALA A 186 -6.24 -8.08 -2.50
CA ALA A 186 -5.18 -8.77 -1.75
C ALA A 186 -5.29 -8.45 -0.24
N PRO A 187 -6.10 -9.19 0.54
CA PRO A 187 -6.46 -8.82 1.92
C PRO A 187 -5.28 -8.62 2.88
N GLU A 188 -4.17 -9.33 2.66
CA GLU A 188 -3.02 -9.34 3.58
C GLU A 188 -1.94 -8.32 3.23
N CYS A 189 -1.83 -7.94 1.94
CA CYS A 189 -0.71 -7.17 1.44
C CYS A 189 -1.11 -5.79 0.89
N CYS A 190 -2.34 -5.35 1.16
CA CYS A 190 -2.92 -4.17 0.52
C CYS A 190 -3.08 -3.00 1.51
N PRO A 191 -2.16 -2.03 1.52
CA PRO A 191 -2.33 -0.81 2.32
C PRO A 191 -3.55 0.01 1.88
N PHE A 192 -4.03 -0.15 0.63
CA PHE A 192 -5.15 0.59 0.05
C PHE A 192 -6.48 -0.16 0.04
N CYS A 193 -6.54 -1.39 0.55
CA CYS A 193 -7.77 -2.16 0.72
C CYS A 193 -8.45 -1.72 2.01
N HIS A 194 -8.65 -0.40 2.11
CA HIS A 194 -9.27 0.21 3.26
C HIS A 194 -10.67 -0.40 3.45
N PRO A 195 -11.09 -0.66 4.69
CA PRO A 195 -12.44 -1.15 4.98
C PRO A 195 -13.52 -0.32 4.28
N GLU A 196 -13.30 0.99 4.22
CA GLU A 196 -14.19 1.96 3.57
C GLU A 196 -14.39 1.67 2.08
N ALA A 197 -13.32 1.41 1.31
CA ALA A 197 -13.44 1.13 -0.12
C ALA A 197 -14.21 -0.17 -0.39
N ILE A 198 -13.97 -1.21 0.41
CA ILE A 198 -14.67 -2.50 0.32
C ILE A 198 -16.16 -2.34 0.64
N GLU A 199 -16.50 -1.62 1.70
CA GLU A 199 -17.88 -1.37 2.11
C GLU A 199 -18.64 -0.55 1.06
N MET A 200 -18.02 0.50 0.54
CA MET A 200 -18.59 1.35 -0.50
C MET A 200 -18.92 0.55 -1.75
N ILE A 201 -18.00 -0.29 -2.24
CA ILE A 201 -18.26 -1.12 -3.41
C ILE A 201 -19.28 -2.23 -3.09
N ASN A 202 -19.31 -2.76 -1.86
CA ASN A 202 -20.30 -3.76 -1.46
C ASN A 202 -21.71 -3.16 -1.50
N HIS A 203 -21.86 -1.92 -1.04
CA HIS A 203 -23.12 -1.17 -1.12
C HIS A 203 -23.56 -0.98 -2.58
N LEU A 204 -22.65 -0.54 -3.47
CA LEU A 204 -22.96 -0.41 -4.91
C LEU A 204 -23.35 -1.75 -5.53
N SER A 205 -22.59 -2.81 -5.23
CA SER A 205 -22.87 -4.14 -5.75
C SER A 205 -24.28 -4.61 -5.35
N LYS A 206 -24.67 -4.42 -4.09
CA LYS A 206 -26.03 -4.79 -3.63
C LYS A 206 -27.11 -3.95 -4.30
N GLN A 207 -26.87 -2.64 -4.43
CA GLN A 207 -27.81 -1.72 -5.07
C GLN A 207 -28.02 -2.02 -6.56
N PHE A 208 -26.95 -2.35 -7.30
CA PHE A 208 -27.00 -2.56 -8.75
C PHE A 208 -27.13 -4.03 -9.16
N SER A 209 -27.07 -4.98 -8.21
CA SER A 209 -27.25 -6.41 -8.49
C SER A 209 -28.60 -6.72 -9.12
N GLN A 210 -29.67 -6.08 -8.65
CA GLN A 210 -31.03 -6.25 -9.20
C GLN A 210 -31.17 -5.65 -10.60
N ARG A 211 -30.32 -4.67 -10.93
CA ARG A 211 -30.28 -4.00 -12.24
C ARG A 211 -29.37 -4.70 -13.24
N GLY A 212 -28.79 -5.84 -12.88
CA GLY A 212 -27.98 -6.67 -13.77
C GLY A 212 -26.47 -6.43 -13.69
N LEU A 213 -25.96 -5.75 -12.66
CA LEU A 213 -24.51 -5.72 -12.37
C LEU A 213 -24.09 -6.99 -11.64
N VAL A 214 -23.03 -7.64 -12.10
CA VAL A 214 -22.41 -8.79 -11.42
C VAL A 214 -21.02 -8.38 -10.93
N THR A 215 -20.76 -8.57 -9.64
CA THR A 215 -19.46 -8.24 -9.05
C THR A 215 -18.65 -9.51 -8.80
N ILE A 216 -17.42 -9.54 -9.31
CA ILE A 216 -16.49 -10.66 -9.16
C ILE A 216 -15.24 -10.17 -8.44
N ALA A 217 -14.95 -10.75 -7.28
CA ALA A 217 -13.72 -10.52 -6.54
C ALA A 217 -12.67 -11.56 -6.94
N ILE A 218 -11.52 -11.10 -7.43
CA ILE A 218 -10.40 -11.93 -7.85
C ILE A 218 -9.33 -11.87 -6.75
N PHE A 219 -9.04 -13.03 -6.16
CA PHE A 219 -7.99 -13.19 -5.16
C PHE A 219 -6.75 -13.86 -5.76
N ARG A 220 -5.59 -13.58 -5.17
CA ARG A 220 -4.31 -14.14 -5.61
C ARG A 220 -3.99 -15.48 -4.95
N LYS A 221 -2.72 -15.74 -4.58
CA LYS A 221 -2.23 -16.96 -3.90
C LYS A 221 -2.75 -17.15 -2.46
N HIS A 222 -3.83 -16.48 -2.06
CA HIS A 222 -4.33 -16.56 -0.68
C HIS A 222 -5.10 -17.87 -0.43
N SER A 223 -4.93 -18.42 0.76
CA SER A 223 -5.69 -19.56 1.28
C SER A 223 -7.18 -19.23 1.37
N ILE A 224 -8.04 -20.11 0.83
CA ILE A 224 -9.49 -19.87 0.80
C ILE A 224 -10.06 -19.90 2.22
N GLU A 225 -9.69 -20.92 3.00
CA GLU A 225 -10.20 -21.19 4.34
C GLU A 225 -9.74 -20.15 5.36
N GLU A 226 -8.49 -19.75 5.29
CA GLU A 226 -7.86 -18.92 6.33
C GLU A 226 -7.99 -17.42 6.06
N ILE A 227 -8.06 -17.01 4.79
CA ILE A 227 -7.97 -15.59 4.41
C ILE A 227 -9.25 -15.15 3.69
N VAL A 228 -9.65 -15.87 2.65
CA VAL A 228 -10.77 -15.45 1.79
C VAL A 228 -12.12 -15.58 2.50
N LYS A 229 -12.43 -16.73 3.10
CA LYS A 229 -13.69 -16.98 3.84
C LYS A 229 -13.87 -16.01 5.02
N PRO A 230 -12.87 -15.78 5.89
CA PRO A 230 -12.99 -14.80 6.97
C PRO A 230 -13.17 -13.37 6.46
N PHE A 231 -12.52 -13.00 5.35
CA PHE A 231 -12.70 -11.69 4.72
C PHE A 231 -14.14 -11.48 4.22
N ILE A 232 -14.70 -12.46 3.52
CA ILE A 232 -16.10 -12.44 3.04
C ILE A 232 -17.07 -12.33 4.20
N LYS A 233 -16.86 -13.13 5.26
CA LYS A 233 -17.70 -13.12 6.45
C LYS A 233 -17.64 -11.79 7.19
N LYS A 234 -16.43 -11.20 7.31
CA LYS A 234 -16.21 -9.91 7.99
C LYS A 234 -16.97 -8.76 7.33
N TYR A 235 -17.01 -8.72 5.99
CA TYR A 235 -17.63 -7.64 5.23
C TYR A 235 -19.02 -7.99 4.66
N ASN A 236 -19.53 -9.19 4.95
CA ASN A 236 -20.80 -9.70 4.44
C ASN A 236 -20.95 -9.47 2.92
N LEU A 237 -19.95 -9.97 2.17
CA LEU A 237 -19.83 -9.78 0.72
C LEU A 237 -20.71 -10.79 -0.03
N SER A 238 -21.50 -10.31 -0.98
CA SER A 238 -22.34 -11.13 -1.86
C SER A 238 -21.72 -11.30 -3.26
N TRP A 239 -20.41 -11.19 -3.37
CA TRP A 239 -19.69 -11.19 -4.63
C TRP A 239 -19.36 -12.62 -5.09
N LEU A 240 -19.25 -12.81 -6.40
CA LEU A 240 -18.64 -14.03 -6.95
C LEU A 240 -17.15 -14.01 -6.68
N ILE A 241 -16.55 -15.16 -6.39
CA ILE A 241 -15.14 -15.24 -6.00
C ILE A 241 -14.36 -16.06 -7.00
N ALA A 242 -13.31 -15.45 -7.53
CA ALA A 242 -12.39 -15.99 -8.50
C ALA A 242 -10.96 -16.02 -7.97
N ARG A 243 -10.11 -16.85 -8.56
CA ARG A 243 -8.68 -16.90 -8.24
C ARG A 243 -7.80 -16.68 -9.46
N ASP A 244 -6.77 -15.85 -9.30
CA ASP A 244 -5.69 -15.63 -10.24
C ASP A 244 -4.34 -15.66 -9.50
N PRO A 245 -3.85 -16.84 -9.09
CA PRO A 245 -2.63 -16.97 -8.28
C PRO A 245 -1.38 -16.45 -8.99
N GLU A 246 -1.28 -16.66 -10.30
CA GLU A 246 -0.11 -16.30 -11.11
C GLU A 246 -0.22 -14.90 -11.75
N PHE A 247 -1.28 -14.15 -11.44
CA PHE A 247 -1.51 -12.80 -11.98
C PHE A 247 -1.56 -12.76 -13.52
N VAL A 248 -1.97 -13.87 -14.15
CA VAL A 248 -1.98 -14.03 -15.62
C VAL A 248 -3.18 -13.32 -16.21
N PHE A 249 -4.32 -13.37 -15.53
CA PHE A 249 -5.56 -12.78 -16.00
C PHE A 249 -5.48 -11.26 -16.04
N LEU A 250 -4.96 -10.64 -14.97
CA LEU A 250 -4.82 -9.19 -14.91
C LEU A 250 -3.75 -8.65 -15.88
N LYS A 251 -2.66 -9.39 -16.10
CA LYS A 251 -1.68 -9.05 -17.15
C LYS A 251 -2.30 -9.02 -18.54
N ARG A 252 -3.20 -9.97 -18.87
CA ARG A 252 -3.94 -9.95 -20.15
C ARG A 252 -4.85 -8.73 -20.30
N LEU A 253 -5.34 -8.19 -19.19
CA LEU A 253 -6.12 -6.95 -19.14
C LEU A 253 -5.26 -5.68 -19.16
N GLY A 254 -3.95 -5.79 -19.42
CA GLY A 254 -3.03 -4.67 -19.45
C GLY A 254 -2.72 -4.08 -18.07
N ILE A 255 -2.97 -4.83 -16.98
CA ILE A 255 -2.53 -4.48 -15.63
C ILE A 255 -1.14 -5.08 -15.44
N ASN A 256 -0.13 -4.22 -15.52
CA ASN A 256 1.27 -4.64 -15.42
C ASN A 256 1.83 -4.55 -14.01
N LYS A 257 1.12 -3.85 -13.11
CA LYS A 257 1.52 -3.71 -11.71
C LYS A 257 0.74 -4.71 -10.87
N GLU A 258 1.44 -5.43 -10.00
CA GLU A 258 0.82 -6.23 -8.94
C GLU A 258 0.24 -5.34 -7.83
N ASN A 259 -0.36 -4.20 -8.21
CA ASN A 259 -0.94 -3.24 -7.30
C ASN A 259 -2.16 -3.82 -6.61
N PHE A 260 -2.37 -3.37 -5.38
CA PHE A 260 -3.04 -4.15 -4.36
C PHE A 260 -4.58 -4.05 -4.39
N PHE A 261 -5.13 -3.08 -5.13
CA PHE A 261 -6.56 -2.92 -5.31
C PHE A 261 -6.88 -2.30 -6.68
N VAL A 262 -7.59 -3.05 -7.52
CA VAL A 262 -7.97 -2.62 -8.87
C VAL A 262 -9.45 -2.88 -9.07
N VAL A 263 -10.15 -1.89 -9.62
CA VAL A 263 -11.55 -2.03 -10.04
C VAL A 263 -11.61 -1.87 -11.55
N ILE A 264 -12.19 -2.85 -12.24
CA ILE A 264 -12.38 -2.87 -13.69
C ILE A 264 -13.86 -3.06 -13.97
N LEU A 265 -14.44 -2.14 -14.73
CA LEU A 265 -15.82 -2.20 -15.17
C LEU A 265 -15.88 -2.64 -16.62
N VAL A 266 -16.64 -3.70 -16.87
CA VAL A 266 -16.80 -4.33 -18.18
C VAL A 266 -18.28 -4.26 -18.56
N ASP A 267 -18.57 -3.89 -19.82
CA ASP A 267 -19.93 -3.89 -20.35
C ASP A 267 -20.42 -5.30 -20.68
N LYS A 268 -21.64 -5.41 -21.22
CA LYS A 268 -22.27 -6.70 -21.54
C LYS A 268 -21.56 -7.40 -22.70
N GLU A 269 -20.91 -6.61 -23.56
CA GLU A 269 -20.16 -7.01 -24.75
C GLU A 269 -18.71 -7.39 -24.42
N GLY A 270 -18.29 -7.30 -23.16
CA GLY A 270 -16.93 -7.66 -22.72
C GLY A 270 -15.89 -6.56 -22.93
N LYS A 271 -16.30 -5.33 -23.27
CA LYS A 271 -15.41 -4.18 -23.41
C LYS A 271 -15.19 -3.52 -22.05
N ILE A 272 -13.93 -3.19 -21.79
CA ILE A 272 -13.52 -2.47 -20.58
C ILE A 272 -13.92 -1.00 -20.73
N ILE A 273 -14.77 -0.52 -19.84
CA ILE A 273 -15.29 0.86 -19.82
C ILE A 273 -14.48 1.73 -18.87
N LEU A 274 -14.11 1.16 -17.72
CA LEU A 274 -13.31 1.84 -16.72
C LEU A 274 -12.30 0.88 -16.13
N LYS A 275 -11.09 1.38 -15.91
CA LYS A 275 -10.04 0.73 -15.15
C LYS A 275 -9.52 1.76 -14.15
N GLN A 276 -9.58 1.43 -12.87
CA GLN A 276 -9.10 2.29 -11.79
C GLN A 276 -8.14 1.50 -10.89
N GLU A 277 -6.94 2.05 -10.73
CA GLU A 277 -5.94 1.61 -9.77
C GLU A 277 -5.99 2.55 -8.56
N ASP A 278 -5.69 2.05 -7.35
CA ASP A 278 -5.59 2.84 -6.11
C ASP A 278 -6.85 3.67 -5.78
N PHE A 279 -7.97 2.96 -5.65
CA PHE A 279 -9.32 3.50 -5.48
C PHE A 279 -9.49 4.45 -4.28
N ASN A 280 -9.89 5.71 -4.54
CA ASN A 280 -10.19 6.71 -3.51
C ASN A 280 -11.67 7.15 -3.51
N LYS A 281 -12.04 8.08 -2.61
CA LYS A 281 -13.42 8.61 -2.51
C LYS A 281 -13.91 9.36 -3.76
N ALA A 282 -13.03 10.10 -4.44
CA ALA A 282 -13.39 10.81 -5.66
C ALA A 282 -13.63 9.82 -6.82
N ASP A 283 -12.81 8.77 -6.90
CA ASP A 283 -12.96 7.70 -7.87
C ASP A 283 -14.28 6.94 -7.67
N PHE A 284 -14.75 6.81 -6.43
CA PHE A 284 -16.05 6.20 -6.15
C PHE A 284 -17.22 6.95 -6.81
N VAL A 285 -17.23 8.27 -6.77
CA VAL A 285 -18.28 9.08 -7.39
C VAL A 285 -18.26 8.88 -8.92
N LYS A 286 -17.06 8.88 -9.51
CA LYS A 286 -16.86 8.59 -10.93
C LYS A 286 -17.33 7.18 -11.30
N TYR A 287 -16.96 6.19 -10.49
CA TYR A 287 -17.31 4.79 -10.66
C TYR A 287 -18.82 4.56 -10.66
N LYS A 288 -19.52 5.13 -9.67
CA LYS A 288 -20.98 5.07 -9.57
C LYS A 288 -21.65 5.65 -10.82
N LYS A 289 -21.19 6.81 -11.29
CA LYS A 289 -21.74 7.48 -12.48
C LYS A 289 -21.57 6.64 -13.75
N GLU A 290 -20.44 5.95 -13.92
CA GLU A 290 -20.23 5.06 -15.06
C GLU A 290 -21.11 3.80 -14.99
N ILE A 291 -21.30 3.21 -13.80
CA ILE A 291 -22.26 2.10 -13.62
C ILE A 291 -23.68 2.54 -14.01
N GLU A 292 -24.12 3.72 -13.56
CA GLU A 292 -25.44 4.24 -13.89
C GLU A 292 -25.64 4.43 -15.40
N LYS A 293 -24.61 4.92 -16.11
CA LYS A 293 -24.64 5.05 -17.58
C LYS A 293 -24.70 3.69 -18.29
N LEU A 294 -23.96 2.69 -17.81
CA LEU A 294 -23.96 1.36 -18.43
C LEU A 294 -25.29 0.64 -18.24
N LEU A 295 -25.96 0.86 -17.11
CA LEU A 295 -27.24 0.25 -16.80
C LEU A 295 -28.45 1.05 -17.30
N SER A 296 -28.27 2.31 -17.74
CA SER A 296 -29.32 3.11 -18.37
C SER A 296 -29.39 2.95 -19.90
N LYS A 297 -28.28 2.50 -20.51
CA LYS A 297 -28.25 2.10 -21.93
C LYS A 297 -29.05 0.80 -22.09
N LYS A 298 -30.34 0.97 -22.38
CA LYS A 298 -31.28 -0.13 -22.64
C LYS A 298 -31.15 -0.61 -24.07
#